data_AF-A0A146F3S8-F1
#
_entry.id   AF-A0A146F3S8-F1
#
_cell.length_a   1.000
_cell.length_b   1.000
_cell.length_c   1.000
_cell.angle_alpha   90.00
_cell.angle_beta   90.00
_cell.angle_gamma   90.00
#
_symmetry.space_group_name_H-M   'P 1'
#
loop_
_entity.id
_entity.type
_entity.pdbx_description
1 polymer ?
#
loop_
_entity_poly.entity_id
_entity_poly.type
_entity_poly.pdbx_seq_one_letter_code
_entity_poly.pdbx_strand_id
1 'polypeptide(L)'
;MSGQLTLEPSTAIPWNQRPAALVTVTAARLLARVSPRRLRQVLELASRGARPADLPQALQARNAVVSVSVTIAGPRCLERSIATALLCRLGGTWPQWCTGVTTRPFAAHAWVAVDGDAVGEDPDAVTDFHLVMSVPARR
;
A
#
# COMPACT_ATOMS: atom_id res chain seq x y z
N MET A 1 33.40 -8.20 -17.24
CA MET A 1 32.50 -7.05 -17.43
C MET A 1 31.63 -6.93 -16.20
N SER A 2 31.98 -6.04 -15.28
CA SER A 2 31.24 -5.84 -14.04
C SER A 2 30.05 -4.93 -14.32
N GLY A 3 28.84 -5.48 -14.26
CA GLY A 3 27.61 -4.72 -14.43
C GLY A 3 27.50 -3.65 -13.34
N GLN A 4 27.36 -2.39 -13.74
CA GLN A 4 27.04 -1.29 -12.84
C GLN A 4 25.69 -1.57 -12.18
N LEU A 5 25.70 -1.71 -10.85
CA LEU A 5 24.51 -1.59 -10.03
C LEU A 5 24.11 -0.12 -10.03
N THR A 6 23.23 0.27 -10.94
CA THR A 6 22.60 1.58 -10.95
C THR A 6 21.64 1.63 -9.76
N LEU A 7 22.11 2.16 -8.63
CA LEU A 7 21.24 2.41 -7.47
C LEU A 7 20.22 3.48 -7.85
N GLU A 8 18.95 3.11 -7.88
CA GLU A 8 17.86 4.07 -8.01
C GLU A 8 17.93 5.11 -6.86
N PRO A 9 17.77 6.41 -7.16
CA PRO A 9 17.84 7.45 -6.14
C PRO A 9 16.65 7.32 -5.17
N SER A 10 16.95 6.84 -3.96
CA SER A 10 16.01 6.85 -2.84
C SER A 10 15.72 8.30 -2.45
N THR A 11 14.52 8.79 -2.77
CA THR A 11 14.10 10.14 -2.41
C THR A 11 14.00 10.20 -0.88
N ALA A 12 14.93 10.90 -0.24
CA ALA A 12 14.91 11.13 1.19
C ALA A 12 13.56 11.76 1.57
N ILE A 13 12.88 11.12 2.51
CA ILE A 13 11.52 11.50 2.88
C ILE A 13 11.59 12.81 3.66
N PRO A 14 10.87 13.85 3.22
CA PRO A 14 10.89 15.11 3.94
C PRO A 14 10.29 14.88 5.34
N TRP A 15 10.98 15.39 6.36
CA TRP A 15 10.69 15.17 7.78
C TRP A 15 9.23 15.48 8.18
N ASN A 16 8.57 16.36 7.41
CA ASN A 16 7.16 16.72 7.55
C ASN A 16 6.18 15.57 7.25
N GLN A 17 6.58 14.54 6.51
CA GLN A 17 5.73 13.37 6.22
C GLN A 17 5.81 12.28 7.29
N ARG A 18 6.82 12.32 8.15
CA ARG A 18 7.02 11.35 9.25
C ARG A 18 5.83 11.27 10.22
N PRO A 19 5.26 12.39 10.73
CA PRO A 19 4.08 12.30 11.59
C PRO A 19 2.86 11.71 10.87
N ALA A 20 2.64 12.07 9.60
CA ALA A 20 1.57 11.51 8.79
C ALA A 20 1.73 10.00 8.58
N ALA A 21 2.95 9.53 8.32
CA ALA A 21 3.27 8.12 8.21
C ALA A 21 3.02 7.36 9.54
N LEU A 22 3.38 7.95 10.69
CA LEU A 22 3.11 7.34 12.00
C LEU A 22 1.60 7.23 12.32
N VAL A 23 0.83 8.28 11.99
CA VAL A 23 -0.62 8.30 12.18
C VAL A 23 -1.29 7.23 11.29
N THR A 24 -0.92 7.16 10.02
CA THR A 24 -1.48 6.17 9.07
C THR A 24 -1.11 4.75 9.44
N VAL A 25 0.12 4.50 9.91
CA VAL A 25 0.54 3.20 10.47
C VAL A 25 -0.29 2.82 11.70
N THR A 26 -0.56 3.76 12.60
CA THR A 26 -1.35 3.50 13.79
C THR A 26 -2.81 3.20 13.43
N ALA A 27 -3.39 3.99 12.53
CA ALA A 27 -4.72 3.74 11.99
C ALA A 27 -4.80 2.36 11.29
N ALA A 28 -3.81 2.01 10.48
CA ALA A 28 -3.75 0.73 9.80
C ALA A 28 -3.71 -0.46 10.76
N ARG A 29 -2.97 -0.36 11.88
CA ARG A 29 -2.94 -1.40 12.92
C ARG A 29 -4.30 -1.60 13.61
N LEU A 30 -5.09 -0.54 13.76
CA LEU A 30 -6.44 -0.62 14.30
C LEU A 30 -7.41 -1.20 13.27
N LEU A 31 -7.32 -0.75 12.02
CA LEU A 31 -8.16 -1.23 10.93
C LEU A 31 -7.89 -2.69 10.55
N ALA A 32 -6.65 -3.17 10.68
CA ALA A 32 -6.31 -4.58 10.47
C ALA A 32 -6.95 -5.52 11.50
N ARG A 33 -7.49 -4.99 12.62
CA ARG A 33 -8.18 -5.78 13.67
C ARG A 33 -9.69 -5.81 13.51
N VAL A 34 -10.28 -4.98 12.65
CA VAL A 34 -11.73 -4.99 12.42
C VAL A 34 -12.11 -6.08 11.41
N SER A 35 -13.40 -6.44 11.35
CA SER A 35 -13.86 -7.42 10.38
C SER A 35 -13.62 -6.95 8.93
N PRO A 36 -13.40 -7.86 7.96
CA PRO A 36 -13.17 -7.51 6.56
C PRO A 36 -14.26 -6.59 5.98
N ARG A 37 -15.52 -6.79 6.40
CA ARG A 37 -16.64 -5.94 6.01
C ARG A 37 -16.48 -4.49 6.51
N ARG A 38 -16.07 -4.29 7.76
CA ARG A 38 -15.84 -2.96 8.32
C ARG A 38 -14.62 -2.30 7.69
N LEU A 39 -13.54 -3.07 7.50
CA LEU A 39 -12.35 -2.59 6.81
C LEU A 39 -12.71 -2.06 5.41
N ARG A 40 -13.44 -2.87 4.63
CA ARG A 40 -13.92 -2.49 3.31
C ARG A 40 -14.71 -1.18 3.34
N GLN A 41 -15.69 -1.07 4.24
CA GLN A 41 -16.53 0.13 4.35
C GLN A 41 -15.71 1.38 4.68
N VAL A 42 -14.74 1.26 5.59
CA VAL A 42 -13.85 2.38 5.94
C VAL A 42 -12.97 2.76 4.76
N LEU A 43 -12.36 1.80 4.07
CA LEU A 43 -11.52 2.08 2.90
C LEU A 43 -12.34 2.66 1.75
N GLU A 44 -13.54 2.14 1.48
CA GLU A 44 -14.45 2.71 0.49
C GLU A 44 -14.83 4.14 0.83
N LEU A 45 -15.12 4.44 2.10
CA LEU A 45 -15.40 5.81 2.54
C LEU A 45 -14.18 6.72 2.38
N ALA A 46 -13.00 6.24 2.79
CA ALA A 46 -11.74 6.97 2.66
C ALA A 46 -11.40 7.26 1.20
N SER A 47 -11.70 6.34 0.27
CA SER A 47 -11.43 6.49 -1.17
C SER A 47 -12.25 7.58 -1.85
N ARG A 48 -13.36 8.03 -1.26
CA ARG A 48 -14.28 8.98 -1.89
C ARG A 48 -13.65 10.35 -2.07
N GLY A 49 -13.86 10.92 -3.26
CA GLY A 49 -13.40 12.26 -3.63
C GLY A 49 -11.89 12.37 -3.85
N ALA A 50 -11.15 11.26 -3.77
CA ALA A 50 -9.72 11.22 -4.07
C ALA A 50 -9.49 11.02 -5.57
N ARG A 51 -8.44 11.65 -6.11
CA ARG A 51 -7.99 11.38 -7.49
C ARG A 51 -7.28 10.03 -7.55
N PRO A 52 -7.28 9.30 -8.67
CA PRO A 52 -6.40 8.15 -8.84
C PRO A 52 -4.94 8.54 -8.54
N ALA A 53 -4.24 7.73 -7.77
CA ALA A 53 -2.81 7.91 -7.53
C ALA A 53 -1.98 7.43 -8.73
N ASP A 54 -0.87 8.11 -9.01
CA ASP A 54 0.15 7.61 -9.92
C ASP A 54 1.17 6.71 -9.20
N LEU A 55 1.97 5.96 -9.97
CA LEU A 55 2.94 5.01 -9.44
C LEU A 55 3.99 5.70 -8.54
N PRO A 56 4.59 6.85 -8.91
CA PRO A 56 5.52 7.57 -8.04
C PRO A 56 4.91 7.98 -6.69
N GLN A 57 3.68 8.49 -6.65
CA GLN A 57 2.99 8.87 -5.42
C GLN A 57 2.77 7.67 -4.50
N ALA A 58 2.27 6.57 -5.06
CA ALA A 58 2.01 5.37 -4.29
C ALA A 58 3.31 4.76 -3.74
N LEU A 59 4.38 4.75 -4.55
CA LEU A 59 5.69 4.25 -4.14
C LEU A 59 6.32 5.14 -3.07
N GLN A 60 6.23 6.46 -3.21
CA GLN A 60 6.69 7.40 -2.19
C GLN A 60 5.95 7.19 -0.86
N ALA A 61 4.63 7.05 -0.89
CA ALA A 61 3.82 6.78 0.29
C ALA A 61 4.19 5.42 0.93
N ARG A 62 4.42 4.39 0.13
CA ARG A 62 4.88 3.08 0.61
C ARG A 62 6.24 3.19 1.29
N ASN A 63 7.18 3.89 0.68
CA ASN A 63 8.53 4.11 1.23
C ASN A 63 8.47 4.87 2.57
N ALA A 64 7.60 5.87 2.68
CA ALA A 64 7.33 6.57 3.94
C ALA A 64 6.82 5.64 5.04
N VAL A 65 5.82 4.82 4.74
CA VAL A 65 5.26 3.86 5.68
C VAL A 65 6.30 2.85 6.17
N VAL A 66 7.13 2.29 5.29
CA VAL A 66 8.14 1.29 5.69
C VAL A 66 9.31 1.94 6.45
N SER A 67 9.66 3.20 6.15
CA SER A 67 10.75 3.91 6.84
C SER A 67 10.49 4.17 8.32
N VAL A 68 9.22 4.23 8.75
CA VAL A 68 8.84 4.53 10.14
C VAL A 68 8.66 3.27 10.99
N SER A 69 8.66 2.06 10.40
CA SER A 69 8.46 0.83 11.13
C SER A 69 9.00 -0.41 10.41
N VAL A 70 10.06 -1.00 10.97
CA VAL A 70 10.68 -2.25 10.47
C VAL A 70 9.68 -3.42 10.44
N THR A 71 8.77 -3.51 11.40
CA THR A 71 7.75 -4.57 11.42
C THR A 71 6.72 -4.43 10.30
N ILE A 72 6.46 -3.22 9.83
CA ILE A 72 5.62 -2.96 8.65
C ILE A 72 6.38 -3.17 7.35
N ALA A 73 7.71 -2.99 7.34
CA ALA A 73 8.54 -3.41 6.22
C ALA A 73 8.58 -4.94 6.01
N GLY A 74 8.26 -5.73 7.04
CA GLY A 74 8.27 -7.19 7.02
C GLY A 74 6.89 -7.85 6.72
N PRO A 75 6.45 -8.85 7.51
CA PRO A 75 5.33 -9.75 7.17
C PRO A 75 3.93 -9.11 7.26
N ARG A 76 3.85 -7.81 7.59
CA ARG A 76 2.59 -7.09 7.83
C ARG A 76 2.05 -6.43 6.56
N CYS A 77 1.81 -7.23 5.51
CA CYS A 77 1.35 -6.74 4.22
C CYS A 77 -0.02 -6.02 4.31
N LEU A 78 -0.92 -6.49 5.17
CA LEU A 78 -2.23 -5.87 5.39
C LEU A 78 -2.08 -4.45 5.96
N GLU A 79 -1.34 -4.29 7.05
CA GLU A 79 -1.13 -2.98 7.66
C GLU A 79 -0.34 -2.06 6.74
N ARG A 80 0.67 -2.59 6.03
CA ARG A 80 1.46 -1.82 5.07
C ARG A 80 0.57 -1.25 3.97
N SER A 81 -0.21 -2.10 3.29
CA SER A 81 -1.09 -1.66 2.20
C SER A 81 -2.16 -0.66 2.67
N ILE A 82 -2.77 -0.86 3.84
CA ILE A 82 -3.74 0.08 4.42
C ILE A 82 -3.06 1.42 4.71
N ALA A 83 -1.91 1.42 5.37
CA ALA A 83 -1.18 2.64 5.71
C ALA A 83 -0.76 3.41 4.44
N THR A 84 -0.29 2.71 3.41
CA THR A 84 0.07 3.31 2.12
C THR A 84 -1.13 3.98 1.45
N ALA A 85 -2.28 3.30 1.40
CA ALA A 85 -3.51 3.88 0.84
C ALA A 85 -3.98 5.12 1.62
N LEU A 86 -3.94 5.06 2.96
CA LEU A 86 -4.30 6.20 3.80
C LEU A 86 -3.32 7.37 3.66
N LEU A 87 -2.03 7.10 3.50
CA LEU A 87 -1.05 8.17 3.30
C LEU A 87 -1.21 8.85 1.94
N CYS A 88 -1.49 8.09 0.88
CA CYS A 88 -1.90 8.67 -0.40
C CYS A 88 -3.16 9.55 -0.23
N ARG A 89 -4.12 9.08 0.58
CA ARG A 89 -5.36 9.82 0.83
C ARG A 89 -5.14 11.19 1.46
N LEU A 90 -4.16 11.31 2.36
CA LEU A 90 -3.75 12.58 2.94
C LEU A 90 -3.16 13.54 1.88
N GLY A 91 -2.54 13.00 0.83
CA GLY A 91 -2.09 13.74 -0.36
C GLY A 91 -3.19 14.00 -1.41
N GLY A 92 -4.43 13.59 -1.14
CA GLY A 92 -5.57 13.79 -2.05
C GLY A 92 -5.66 12.78 -3.20
N THR A 93 -4.87 11.71 -3.17
CA THR A 93 -4.91 10.63 -4.16
C THR A 93 -5.26 9.29 -3.51
N TRP A 94 -5.66 8.31 -4.32
CA TRP A 94 -6.01 6.98 -3.84
C TRP A 94 -5.52 5.93 -4.83
N PRO A 95 -4.59 5.03 -4.43
CA PRO A 95 -4.24 3.89 -5.24
C PRO A 95 -5.34 2.82 -5.13
N GLN A 96 -5.41 1.88 -6.08
CA GLN A 96 -6.30 0.75 -5.91
C GLN A 96 -5.79 -0.13 -4.76
N TRP A 97 -6.51 -0.16 -3.64
CA TRP A 97 -6.16 -1.06 -2.55
C TRP A 97 -6.70 -2.46 -2.85
N CYS A 98 -5.89 -3.50 -2.66
CA CYS A 98 -6.19 -4.87 -3.08
C CYS A 98 -5.86 -5.89 -1.97
N THR A 99 -6.64 -6.97 -1.91
CA THR A 99 -6.25 -8.22 -1.25
C THR A 99 -6.52 -9.39 -2.18
N GLY A 100 -5.68 -10.41 -2.13
CA GLY A 100 -5.85 -11.63 -2.91
C GLY A 100 -5.40 -12.86 -2.16
N VAL A 101 -5.69 -14.01 -2.75
CA VAL A 101 -5.22 -15.32 -2.29
C VAL A 101 -4.65 -16.11 -3.47
N THR A 102 -3.54 -16.81 -3.25
CA THR A 102 -3.12 -17.94 -4.10
C THR A 102 -3.46 -19.24 -3.38
N THR A 103 -3.71 -20.32 -4.12
CA THR A 103 -4.11 -21.62 -3.56
C THR A 103 -2.99 -22.66 -3.56
N ARG A 104 -1.88 -22.41 -4.29
CA ARG A 104 -0.73 -23.33 -4.37
C ARG A 104 0.60 -22.57 -4.48
N PRO A 105 1.37 -22.45 -3.39
CA PRO A 105 0.95 -22.71 -2.00
C PRO A 105 -0.17 -21.76 -1.56
N PHE A 106 -0.96 -22.13 -0.55
CA PHE A 106 -1.98 -21.21 -0.03
C PHE A 106 -1.32 -20.01 0.66
N ALA A 107 -1.60 -18.81 0.18
CA ALA A 107 -1.15 -17.57 0.80
C ALA A 107 -2.19 -16.47 0.60
N ALA A 108 -2.32 -15.59 1.58
CA ALA A 108 -3.11 -14.36 1.49
C ALA A 108 -2.17 -13.16 1.47
N HIS A 109 -2.46 -12.19 0.61
CA HIS A 109 -1.65 -10.99 0.47
C HIS A 109 -2.51 -9.74 0.31
N ALA A 110 -1.93 -8.60 0.65
CA ALA A 110 -2.55 -7.29 0.55
C ALA A 110 -1.53 -6.29 0.00
N TRP A 111 -1.95 -5.53 -1.00
CA TRP A 111 -1.09 -4.58 -1.72
C TRP A 111 -1.89 -3.36 -2.18
N VAL A 112 -1.18 -2.36 -2.71
CA VAL A 112 -1.79 -1.27 -3.47
C VAL A 112 -1.33 -1.40 -4.92
N ALA A 113 -2.21 -1.06 -5.85
CA ALA A 113 -1.94 -1.12 -7.28
C ALA A 113 -2.25 0.23 -7.94
N VAL A 114 -1.50 0.54 -8.99
CA VAL A 114 -1.73 1.69 -9.88
C VAL A 114 -1.71 1.16 -11.31
N ASP A 115 -2.77 1.45 -12.07
CA ASP A 115 -2.91 1.02 -13.47
C ASP A 115 -2.66 -0.49 -13.74
N GLY A 116 -2.90 -1.32 -12.72
CA GLY A 116 -2.69 -2.77 -12.77
C GLY A 116 -1.40 -3.25 -12.10
N ASP A 117 -0.43 -2.35 -11.88
CA ASP A 117 0.87 -2.67 -11.32
C ASP A 117 0.85 -2.66 -9.78
N ALA A 118 1.28 -3.75 -9.16
CA ALA A 118 1.41 -3.83 -7.71
C ALA A 118 2.62 -3.03 -7.22
N VAL A 119 2.36 -1.98 -6.44
CA VAL A 119 3.37 -0.99 -6.08
C VAL A 119 4.37 -1.56 -5.08
N GLY A 120 5.64 -1.64 -5.50
CA GLY A 120 6.76 -2.09 -4.67
C GLY A 120 6.70 -3.57 -4.29
N GLU A 121 5.86 -4.34 -4.97
CA GLU A 121 5.81 -5.79 -4.89
C GLU A 121 6.52 -6.36 -6.13
N ASP A 122 7.07 -7.56 -6.02
CA ASP A 122 7.60 -8.27 -7.19
C ASP A 122 6.41 -8.65 -8.11
N PRO A 123 6.39 -8.21 -9.39
CA PRO A 123 5.30 -8.50 -10.32
C PRO A 123 4.99 -10.00 -10.45
N ASP A 124 6.02 -10.84 -10.43
CA ASP A 124 5.86 -12.28 -10.53
C ASP A 124 5.23 -12.87 -9.26
N ALA A 125 5.52 -12.26 -8.10
CA ALA A 125 4.97 -12.71 -6.82
C ALA A 125 3.48 -12.39 -6.66
N VAL A 126 2.95 -11.39 -7.36
CA VAL A 126 1.52 -11.01 -7.25
C VAL A 126 0.64 -11.57 -8.37
N THR A 127 1.24 -12.04 -9.47
CA THR A 127 0.49 -12.53 -10.65
C THR A 127 -0.36 -13.76 -10.33
N ASP A 128 0.10 -14.63 -9.42
CA ASP A 128 -0.62 -15.85 -9.02
C ASP A 128 -1.75 -15.60 -8.00
N PHE A 129 -1.92 -14.36 -7.53
CA PHE A 129 -2.96 -14.02 -6.55
C PHE A 129 -4.29 -13.74 -7.24
N HIS A 130 -5.32 -14.50 -6.86
CA HIS A 130 -6.70 -14.19 -7.21
C HIS A 130 -7.22 -13.06 -6.31
N LEU A 131 -7.70 -11.98 -6.93
CA LEU A 131 -8.25 -10.83 -6.21
C LEU A 131 -9.52 -11.22 -5.44
N VAL A 132 -9.53 -10.97 -4.13
CA VAL A 132 -10.67 -11.23 -3.24
C VAL A 132 -11.42 -9.94 -2.93
N MET A 133 -10.71 -8.83 -2.77
CA MET A 133 -11.29 -7.52 -2.45
C MET A 133 -10.45 -6.43 -3.07
N SER A 134 -11.10 -5.43 -3.67
CA SER A 134 -10.45 -4.19 -4.09
C SER A 134 -11.28 -2.97 -3.77
N VAL A 135 -10.57 -1.85 -3.56
CA VAL A 135 -11.16 -0.53 -3.35
C VAL A 135 -10.44 0.45 -4.29
N PRO A 136 -11.02 0.73 -5.48
CA PRO A 136 -10.47 1.72 -6.41
C PRO A 136 -10.76 3.15 -5.93
N ALA A 137 -10.10 4.13 -6.54
CA ALA A 137 -10.46 5.54 -6.35
C ALA A 137 -11.89 5.78 -6.85
N ARG A 138 -12.75 6.35 -6.01
CA ARG A 138 -14.13 6.69 -6.38
C ARG A 138 -14.27 8.21 -6.42
N ARG A 139 -14.51 8.75 -7.62
CA ARG A 139 -14.91 10.15 -7.79
C ARG A 139 -16.30 10.37 -7.20
#